data_AF-A0A3B9XDV3-F1
#
_entry.id   AF-A0A3B9XDV3-F1
#
_cell.length_a   1.000
_cell.length_b   1.000
_cell.length_c   1.000
_cell.angle_alpha   90.00
_cell.angle_beta   90.00
_cell.angle_gamma   90.00
#
_symmetry.space_group_name_H-M   'P 1'
#
loop_
_entity.id
_entity.type
_entity.pdbx_description
1 polymer ?
#
loop_
_entity_poly.entity_id
_entity_poly.type
_entity_poly.pdbx_seq_one_letter_code
_entity_poly.pdbx_strand_id
1 'polypeptide(L)'
;MKHISKKLFSVLTSIKLAVIVILALAVLSAIGTIYEARYDAEYAQKLIYQSPYMYGVMIVLSLTLIAVMVDRWPWKKRHAAFVLAHIGIIITLIGAVFTQKMGVDGSMAFRIGETKNRVTIKDRDLAVYGSFGDGEVRPLLQKQVEFVTHPPTEKDPYVLPFGSEKIEFVEYQHLAFREEKIIASDREADGPAVRFQLTNPNVNMTEWIRRESGKSSEVVNLGPASVVLSDGSYQPQEGVNEVILVPVPKTDEIRYMVYDKSNLLKTRGKVKESQEFDVGWMGLKLKVLRYHPKSYKQVTYQKAEGSSPLAHSALRFRFRGQEYWIGIGSLIRLYTEDSMYVLAYVFRQIDVGFPLILKDFQIGHYQGTKRAASYQSLVETPDGKEVVISMNEPLKYGGFTFYQSSFEQDEMGKPKVSVLSVNHDPGRWLKYFGSFLIVLGSILLFYFKKALARPRKT
;
A
#
# COMPACT_ATOMS: atom_id res chain seq x y z
N MET A 1 -19.80 42.43 -26.61
CA MET A 1 -20.18 41.48 -25.54
C MET A 1 -21.40 40.61 -25.86
N LYS A 2 -22.57 41.16 -26.24
CA LYS A 2 -23.79 40.36 -26.55
C LYS A 2 -23.65 39.32 -27.69
N HIS A 3 -22.79 39.58 -28.67
CA HIS A 3 -22.55 38.65 -29.78
C HIS A 3 -21.69 37.45 -29.36
N ILE A 4 -20.74 37.67 -28.44
CA ILE A 4 -19.82 36.62 -27.95
C ILE A 4 -20.59 35.64 -27.05
N SER A 5 -21.45 36.13 -26.16
CA SER A 5 -22.29 35.27 -25.32
C SER A 5 -23.26 34.40 -26.13
N LYS A 6 -23.89 34.95 -27.17
CA LYS A 6 -24.76 34.18 -28.08
C LYS A 6 -24.00 33.08 -28.83
N LYS A 7 -22.80 33.40 -29.35
CA LYS A 7 -21.96 32.43 -30.06
C LYS A 7 -21.51 31.30 -29.11
N LEU A 8 -21.06 31.64 -27.91
CA LEU A 8 -20.67 30.66 -26.90
C LEU A 8 -21.83 29.75 -26.48
N PHE A 9 -23.02 30.32 -26.24
CA PHE A 9 -24.21 29.54 -25.90
C PHE A 9 -24.59 28.56 -27.01
N SER A 10 -24.54 28.99 -28.28
CA SER A 10 -24.83 28.11 -29.42
C SER A 10 -23.85 26.94 -29.59
N VAL A 11 -22.60 27.11 -29.13
CA VAL A 11 -21.61 26.03 -29.09
C VAL A 11 -21.94 25.05 -27.96
N LEU A 12 -22.26 25.55 -26.76
CA LEU A 12 -22.60 24.74 -25.60
C LEU A 12 -23.89 23.91 -25.79
N THR A 13 -24.83 24.36 -26.61
CA THR A 13 -26.07 23.63 -26.92
C THR A 13 -25.94 22.70 -28.13
N SER A 14 -24.77 22.62 -28.78
CA SER A 14 -24.57 21.84 -29.99
C SER A 14 -24.42 20.34 -29.73
N ILE A 15 -25.12 19.53 -30.52
CA ILE A 15 -24.94 18.06 -30.55
C ILE A 15 -23.50 17.68 -30.91
N LYS A 16 -22.84 18.46 -31.79
CA LYS A 16 -21.44 18.19 -32.18
C LYS A 16 -20.51 18.26 -30.97
N LEU A 17 -20.69 19.26 -30.11
CA LEU A 17 -19.91 19.37 -28.88
C LEU A 17 -20.21 18.22 -27.92
N ALA A 18 -21.48 17.86 -27.75
CA ALA A 18 -21.85 16.73 -26.89
C ALA A 18 -21.18 15.41 -27.35
N VAL A 19 -21.15 15.14 -28.65
CA VAL A 19 -20.44 13.96 -29.21
C VAL A 19 -18.95 14.02 -28.93
N ILE A 20 -18.31 15.19 -29.11
CA ILE A 20 -16.88 15.37 -28.81
C ILE A 20 -16.60 15.09 -27.32
N VAL A 21 -17.43 15.61 -26.41
CA VAL A 21 -17.31 15.39 -24.96
C VAL A 21 -17.44 13.91 -24.62
N ILE A 22 -18.44 13.21 -25.16
CA ILE A 22 -18.64 11.77 -24.93
C ILE A 22 -17.45 10.96 -25.44
N LEU A 23 -16.94 11.27 -26.64
CA LEU A 23 -15.75 10.60 -27.18
C LEU A 23 -14.51 10.88 -26.32
N ALA A 24 -14.32 12.11 -25.85
CA ALA A 24 -13.21 12.45 -24.95
C ALA A 24 -13.30 11.67 -23.63
N LEU A 25 -14.49 11.55 -23.03
CA LEU A 25 -14.71 10.74 -21.83
C LEU A 25 -14.42 9.25 -22.08
N ALA A 26 -14.85 8.72 -23.23
CA ALA A 26 -14.59 7.33 -23.61
C ALA A 26 -13.09 7.06 -23.76
N VAL A 27 -12.36 7.95 -24.45
CA VAL A 27 -10.90 7.84 -24.62
C VAL A 27 -10.17 7.96 -23.28
N LEU A 28 -10.49 8.96 -22.46
CA LEU A 28 -9.87 9.12 -21.15
C LEU A 28 -10.15 7.93 -20.22
N SER A 29 -11.36 7.38 -20.26
CA SER A 29 -11.71 6.19 -19.48
C SER A 29 -10.95 4.96 -19.96
N ALA A 30 -10.81 4.77 -21.28
CA ALA A 30 -10.01 3.68 -21.84
C ALA A 30 -8.53 3.78 -21.46
N ILE A 31 -7.96 4.99 -21.50
CA ILE A 31 -6.60 5.25 -21.02
C ILE A 31 -6.50 4.93 -19.52
N GLY A 32 -7.49 5.36 -18.71
CA GLY A 32 -7.55 5.05 -17.29
C GLY A 32 -7.51 3.55 -17.01
N THR A 33 -8.31 2.75 -17.73
CA THR A 33 -8.33 1.29 -17.61
C THR A 33 -6.98 0.65 -17.98
N ILE A 34 -6.28 1.16 -19.00
CA ILE A 34 -4.95 0.65 -19.37
C ILE A 34 -3.93 0.93 -18.25
N TYR A 35 -3.98 2.12 -17.66
CA TYR A 35 -3.09 2.49 -16.55
C TYR A 35 -3.39 1.68 -15.29
N GLU A 36 -4.66 1.42 -14.99
CA GLU A 36 -5.08 0.59 -13.86
C GLU A 36 -4.58 -0.85 -14.01
N ALA A 37 -4.70 -1.42 -15.20
CA ALA A 37 -4.22 -2.78 -15.48
C ALA A 37 -2.69 -2.90 -15.42
N ARG A 38 -1.96 -1.84 -15.79
CA ARG A 38 -0.48 -1.85 -15.79
C ARG A 38 0.12 -1.57 -14.42
N TYR A 39 -0.45 -0.64 -13.67
CA TYR A 39 0.05 -0.16 -12.39
C TYR A 39 -0.89 -0.56 -11.27
N ASP A 40 -1.88 0.27 -10.96
CA ASP A 40 -2.99 -0.04 -10.08
C ASP A 40 -4.07 1.06 -10.16
N ALA A 41 -5.15 0.87 -9.41
CA ALA A 41 -6.27 1.79 -9.35
C ALA A 41 -5.90 3.16 -8.76
N GLU A 42 -4.94 3.24 -7.83
CA GLU A 42 -4.51 4.52 -7.24
C GLU A 42 -3.77 5.36 -8.28
N TYR A 43 -2.85 4.74 -9.02
CA TYR A 43 -2.08 5.36 -10.08
C TYR A 43 -2.98 5.89 -11.19
N ALA A 44 -3.94 5.08 -11.66
CA ALA A 44 -4.92 5.48 -12.66
C ALA A 44 -5.81 6.62 -12.16
N GLN A 45 -6.24 6.56 -10.90
CA GLN A 45 -7.00 7.63 -10.26
C GLN A 45 -6.25 8.96 -10.32
N LYS A 46 -5.01 9.01 -9.82
CA LYS A 46 -4.25 10.26 -9.71
C LYS A 46 -3.85 10.83 -11.08
N LEU A 47 -3.36 10.00 -12.01
CA LEU A 47 -2.85 10.48 -13.31
C LEU A 47 -3.93 10.75 -14.35
N ILE A 48 -5.04 10.01 -14.34
CA ILE A 48 -6.05 10.09 -15.40
C ILE A 48 -7.34 10.71 -14.85
N TYR A 49 -7.98 10.08 -13.88
CA TYR A 49 -9.31 10.49 -13.40
C TYR A 49 -9.30 11.81 -12.60
N GLN A 50 -8.17 12.14 -11.97
CA GLN A 50 -7.95 13.39 -11.24
C GLN A 50 -7.09 14.40 -12.01
N SER A 51 -6.88 14.16 -13.30
CA SER A 51 -6.10 15.06 -14.14
C SER A 51 -6.88 16.34 -14.49
N PRO A 52 -6.17 17.45 -14.80
CA PRO A 52 -6.80 18.65 -15.35
C PRO A 52 -7.61 18.38 -16.63
N TYR A 53 -7.20 17.40 -17.44
CA TYR A 53 -7.93 17.00 -18.65
C TYR A 53 -9.28 16.37 -18.34
N MET A 54 -9.32 15.43 -17.40
CA MET A 54 -10.58 14.83 -16.95
C MET A 54 -11.50 15.88 -16.36
N TYR A 55 -11.00 16.72 -15.44
CA TYR A 55 -11.82 17.80 -14.88
C TYR A 55 -12.32 18.78 -15.95
N GLY A 56 -11.47 19.13 -16.92
CA GLY A 56 -11.85 19.99 -18.04
C GLY A 56 -13.02 19.40 -18.84
N VAL A 57 -12.94 18.12 -19.21
CA VAL A 57 -14.03 17.44 -19.94
C VAL A 57 -15.30 17.35 -19.08
N MET A 58 -15.17 17.07 -17.78
CA MET A 58 -16.31 17.00 -16.84
C MET A 58 -16.98 18.35 -16.62
N ILE A 59 -16.21 19.45 -16.61
CA ILE A 59 -16.74 20.81 -16.55
C ILE A 59 -17.49 21.14 -17.83
N VAL A 60 -16.91 20.85 -19.00
CA VAL A 60 -17.59 21.07 -20.29
C VAL A 60 -18.87 20.23 -20.39
N LEU A 61 -18.85 18.97 -19.94
CA LEU A 61 -20.04 18.13 -19.83
C LEU A 61 -21.11 18.82 -18.96
N SER A 62 -20.74 19.27 -17.77
CA SER A 62 -21.68 19.92 -16.84
C SER A 62 -22.29 21.19 -17.46
N LEU A 63 -21.47 22.01 -18.10
CA LEU A 63 -21.91 23.23 -18.78
C LEU A 63 -22.83 22.94 -19.98
N THR A 64 -22.55 21.90 -20.77
CA THR A 64 -23.42 21.52 -21.90
C THR A 64 -24.78 21.00 -21.41
N LEU A 65 -24.81 20.17 -20.36
CA LEU A 65 -26.06 19.69 -19.76
C LEU A 65 -26.91 20.86 -19.25
N ILE A 66 -26.31 21.84 -18.57
CA ILE A 66 -27.00 23.05 -18.12
C ILE A 66 -27.51 23.87 -19.31
N ALA A 67 -26.67 24.13 -20.31
CA ALA A 67 -27.02 24.96 -21.45
C ALA A 67 -28.20 24.39 -22.25
N VAL A 68 -28.22 23.07 -22.52
CA VAL A 68 -29.33 22.43 -23.26
C VAL A 68 -30.63 22.45 -22.46
N MET A 69 -30.58 22.41 -21.12
CA MET A 69 -31.77 22.61 -20.29
C MET A 69 -32.29 24.04 -20.36
N VAL A 70 -31.39 25.03 -20.30
CA VAL A 70 -31.73 26.46 -20.38
C VAL A 70 -32.30 26.83 -21.75
N ASP A 71 -31.76 26.28 -22.84
CA ASP A 71 -32.24 26.49 -24.21
C ASP A 71 -33.73 26.09 -24.39
N ARG A 72 -34.20 25.14 -23.59
CA ARG A 72 -35.59 24.63 -23.62
C ARG A 72 -36.52 25.29 -22.60
N TRP A 73 -36.07 26.35 -21.95
CA TRP A 73 -36.85 27.14 -21.00
C TRP A 73 -37.87 28.05 -21.73
N PRO A 74 -39.12 28.20 -21.25
CA PRO A 74 -39.72 27.62 -20.05
C PRO A 74 -40.14 26.16 -20.24
N TRP A 75 -39.85 25.31 -19.25
CA TRP A 75 -40.13 23.89 -19.32
C TRP A 75 -41.63 23.59 -19.30
N LYS A 76 -42.04 22.59 -20.09
CA LYS A 76 -43.41 22.08 -20.16
C LYS A 76 -43.43 20.65 -19.64
N LYS A 77 -44.60 20.11 -19.25
CA LYS A 77 -44.74 18.73 -18.75
C LYS A 77 -44.05 17.68 -19.65
N ARG A 78 -44.10 17.87 -20.98
CA ARG A 78 -43.42 17.00 -21.97
C ARG A 78 -41.89 17.01 -21.90
N HIS A 79 -41.28 18.03 -21.29
CA HIS A 79 -39.83 18.12 -21.10
C HIS A 79 -39.38 17.48 -19.78
N ALA A 80 -40.31 17.03 -18.92
CA ALA A 80 -40.00 16.53 -17.58
C ALA A 80 -38.97 15.39 -17.61
N ALA A 81 -39.15 14.40 -18.48
CA ALA A 81 -38.20 13.28 -18.63
C ALA A 81 -36.78 13.76 -18.95
N PHE A 82 -36.67 14.68 -19.92
CA PHE A 82 -35.40 15.27 -20.33
C PHE A 82 -34.75 16.06 -19.19
N VAL A 83 -35.49 16.96 -18.54
CA VAL A 83 -34.97 17.82 -17.46
C VAL A 83 -34.55 16.98 -16.24
N LEU A 84 -35.38 16.03 -15.81
CA LEU A 84 -35.07 15.18 -14.65
C LEU A 84 -33.80 14.34 -14.87
N ALA A 85 -33.61 13.78 -16.06
CA ALA A 85 -32.40 13.04 -16.38
C ALA A 85 -31.14 13.92 -16.31
N HIS A 86 -31.19 15.14 -16.85
CA HIS A 86 -30.03 16.04 -16.87
C HIS A 86 -29.72 16.62 -15.49
N ILE A 87 -30.74 17.03 -14.73
CA ILE A 87 -30.59 17.45 -13.33
C ILE A 87 -30.01 16.29 -12.50
N GLY A 88 -30.51 15.08 -12.69
CA GLY A 88 -30.01 13.89 -12.01
C GLY A 88 -28.51 13.65 -12.27
N ILE A 89 -28.06 13.76 -13.52
CA ILE A 89 -26.64 13.66 -13.86
C ILE A 89 -25.84 14.75 -13.15
N ILE A 90 -26.25 16.02 -13.22
CA ILE A 90 -25.54 17.13 -12.59
C ILE A 90 -25.43 16.94 -11.07
N ILE A 91 -26.51 16.53 -10.41
CA ILE A 91 -26.52 16.25 -8.96
C ILE A 91 -25.55 15.12 -8.63
N THR A 92 -25.52 14.04 -9.42
CA THR A 92 -24.56 12.95 -9.23
C THR A 92 -23.12 13.42 -9.41
N LEU A 93 -22.84 14.28 -10.39
CA LEU A 93 -21.50 14.85 -10.60
C LEU A 93 -21.07 15.73 -9.41
N ILE A 94 -21.98 16.56 -8.89
CA ILE A 94 -21.71 17.37 -7.68
C ILE A 94 -21.43 16.44 -6.50
N GLY A 95 -22.27 15.42 -6.27
CA GLY A 95 -22.07 14.44 -5.21
C GLY A 95 -20.72 13.71 -5.34
N ALA A 96 -20.28 13.38 -6.55
CA ALA A 96 -18.97 12.79 -6.80
C ALA A 96 -17.82 13.73 -6.38
N VAL A 97 -17.90 15.03 -6.67
CA VAL A 97 -16.90 16.03 -6.23
C VAL A 97 -16.84 16.13 -4.70
N PHE A 98 -17.99 16.13 -4.01
CA PHE A 98 -18.05 16.11 -2.54
C PHE A 98 -17.40 14.84 -1.98
N THR A 99 -17.72 13.68 -2.54
CA THR A 99 -17.11 12.40 -2.17
C THR A 99 -15.59 12.45 -2.33
N GLN A 100 -15.12 13.02 -3.43
CA GLN A 100 -13.69 13.04 -3.74
C GLN A 100 -12.89 13.97 -2.82
N LYS A 101 -13.44 15.14 -2.47
CA LYS A 101 -12.72 16.15 -1.67
C LYS A 101 -12.83 15.94 -0.17
N MET A 102 -13.93 15.38 0.30
CA MET A 102 -14.27 15.28 1.72
C MET A 102 -14.54 13.85 2.18
N GLY A 103 -14.51 12.89 1.25
CA GLY A 103 -14.67 11.48 1.58
C GLY A 103 -13.43 10.90 2.22
N VAL A 104 -13.64 9.86 3.00
CA VAL A 104 -12.59 9.03 3.57
C VAL A 104 -12.79 7.63 3.03
N ASP A 105 -11.71 7.04 2.53
CA ASP A 105 -11.65 5.63 2.21
C ASP A 105 -10.32 5.06 2.73
N GLY A 106 -10.42 4.10 3.64
CA GLY A 106 -9.26 3.59 4.36
C GLY A 106 -9.55 2.32 5.14
N SER A 107 -8.63 1.97 6.02
CA SER A 107 -8.75 0.80 6.89
C SER A 107 -8.36 1.13 8.33
N MET A 108 -8.97 0.40 9.26
CA MET A 108 -8.65 0.42 10.67
C MET A 108 -8.35 -1.01 11.10
N ALA A 109 -7.10 -1.28 11.46
CA ALA A 109 -6.65 -2.58 11.94
C ALA A 109 -6.36 -2.48 13.44
N PHE A 110 -6.95 -3.33 14.28
CA PHE A 110 -6.79 -3.27 15.73
C PHE A 110 -6.94 -4.65 16.38
N ARG A 111 -6.25 -4.83 17.50
CA ARG A 111 -6.18 -6.07 18.27
C ARG A 111 -7.36 -6.19 19.21
N ILE A 112 -7.64 -7.42 19.64
CA ILE A 112 -8.66 -7.69 20.67
C ILE A 112 -8.25 -6.95 21.96
N GLY A 113 -9.18 -6.17 22.51
CA GLY A 113 -8.99 -5.27 23.65
C GLY A 113 -8.40 -3.90 23.31
N GLU A 114 -7.96 -3.66 22.07
CA GLU A 114 -7.36 -2.39 21.66
C GLU A 114 -8.43 -1.32 21.39
N THR A 115 -8.17 -0.12 21.87
CA THR A 115 -8.97 1.08 21.56
C THR A 115 -8.29 1.85 20.42
N LYS A 116 -9.02 2.12 19.33
CA LYS A 116 -8.52 2.93 18.20
C LYS A 116 -9.51 3.99 17.76
N ASN A 117 -8.96 5.14 17.37
CA ASN A 117 -9.70 6.26 16.79
C ASN A 117 -9.07 6.74 15.47
N ARG A 118 -8.14 5.97 14.89
CA ARG A 118 -7.42 6.36 13.66
C ARG A 118 -7.67 5.39 12.52
N VAL A 119 -7.87 5.97 11.34
CA VAL A 119 -8.02 5.26 10.06
C VAL A 119 -6.81 5.53 9.20
N THR A 120 -6.22 4.47 8.66
CA THR A 120 -5.15 4.55 7.68
C THR A 120 -5.76 4.74 6.29
N ILE A 121 -5.37 5.81 5.59
CA ILE A 121 -5.82 6.11 4.23
C ILE A 121 -4.67 5.96 3.23
N LYS A 122 -4.97 5.97 1.93
CA LYS A 122 -3.97 5.77 0.86
C LYS A 122 -2.99 6.93 0.69
N ASP A 123 -3.37 8.13 1.13
CA ASP A 123 -2.46 9.28 1.14
C ASP A 123 -1.21 8.97 1.98
N ARG A 124 -0.10 9.64 1.68
CA ARG A 124 1.21 9.32 2.25
C ARG A 124 1.75 10.51 3.01
N ASP A 125 2.41 10.22 4.12
CA ASP A 125 3.13 11.21 4.91
C ASP A 125 4.61 10.85 4.99
N LEU A 126 5.45 11.89 4.98
CA LEU A 126 6.81 11.82 5.50
C LEU A 126 6.79 12.38 6.92
N ALA A 127 7.22 11.57 7.88
CA ALA A 127 7.38 11.96 9.26
C ALA A 127 8.85 11.88 9.68
N VAL A 128 9.34 12.91 10.34
CA VAL A 128 10.68 12.95 10.92
C VAL A 128 10.54 13.08 12.43
N TYR A 129 11.20 12.18 13.14
CA TYR A 129 11.35 12.23 14.59
C TYR A 129 12.82 12.46 14.93
N GLY A 130 13.12 13.05 16.08
CA GLY A 130 14.48 13.33 16.53
C GLY A 130 14.69 12.92 17.99
N SER A 131 15.89 12.47 18.30
CA SER A 131 16.39 12.24 19.65
C SER A 131 17.72 12.96 19.84
N PHE A 132 17.84 13.71 20.93
CA PHE A 132 18.93 14.67 21.18
C PHE A 132 19.71 14.32 22.45
N GLY A 133 20.12 13.04 22.58
CA GLY A 133 20.97 12.57 23.68
C GLY A 133 20.25 12.15 24.97
N ASP A 134 18.96 12.44 25.10
CA ASP A 134 18.07 11.99 26.19
C ASP A 134 17.44 10.61 25.94
N GLY A 135 17.63 10.04 24.75
CA GLY A 135 17.02 8.78 24.33
C GLY A 135 15.53 8.88 24.00
N GLU A 136 14.89 10.02 24.24
CA GLU A 136 13.51 10.26 23.86
C GLU A 136 13.42 10.59 22.37
N VAL A 137 12.47 9.97 21.68
CA VAL A 137 12.18 10.25 20.27
C VAL A 137 10.96 11.16 20.20
N ARG A 138 11.14 12.37 19.69
CA ARG A 138 10.10 13.40 19.60
C ARG A 138 9.74 13.67 18.14
N PRO A 139 8.46 13.91 17.79
CA PRO A 139 8.08 14.29 16.44
C PRO A 139 8.61 15.68 16.12
N LEU A 140 9.35 15.81 15.01
CA LEU A 140 9.86 17.10 14.51
C LEU A 140 9.00 17.65 13.38
N LEU A 141 8.55 16.77 12.49
CA LEU A 141 7.79 17.14 11.30
C LEU A 141 6.91 15.97 10.86
N GLN A 142 5.71 16.27 10.38
CA GLN A 142 4.89 15.35 9.61
C GLN A 142 4.26 16.12 8.47
N LYS A 143 4.48 15.68 7.23
CA LYS A 143 4.01 16.39 6.04
C LYS A 143 3.41 15.42 5.03
N GLN A 144 2.24 15.78 4.51
CA GLN A 144 1.62 15.08 3.40
C GLN A 144 2.44 15.22 2.14
N VAL A 145 2.61 14.13 1.42
CA VAL A 145 3.29 14.10 0.13
C VAL A 145 2.48 13.35 -0.91
N GLU A 146 2.55 13.84 -2.14
CA GLU A 146 1.93 13.22 -3.32
C GLU A 146 2.95 13.20 -4.45
N PHE A 147 3.57 12.04 -4.66
CA PHE A 147 4.65 11.86 -5.62
C PHE A 147 4.22 11.16 -6.91
N VAL A 148 2.95 10.74 -7.03
CA VAL A 148 2.47 10.05 -8.24
C VAL A 148 2.45 11.01 -9.44
N THR A 149 1.90 12.21 -9.25
CA THR A 149 1.76 13.21 -10.33
C THR A 149 3.01 14.08 -10.52
N HIS A 150 3.77 14.29 -9.44
CA HIS A 150 4.94 15.16 -9.41
C HIS A 150 6.08 14.45 -8.67
N PRO A 151 6.66 13.40 -9.28
CA PRO A 151 7.73 12.65 -8.64
C PRO A 151 9.00 13.51 -8.51
N PRO A 152 9.73 13.43 -7.39
CA PRO A 152 11.05 14.03 -7.28
C PRO A 152 12.00 13.41 -8.30
N THR A 153 12.93 14.24 -8.82
CA THR A 153 13.99 13.80 -9.74
C THR A 153 15.34 14.35 -9.30
N GLU A 154 16.43 13.80 -9.84
CA GLU A 154 17.79 14.33 -9.58
C GLU A 154 17.94 15.82 -9.91
N LYS A 155 17.22 16.30 -10.93
CA LYS A 155 17.27 17.70 -11.38
C LYS A 155 16.33 18.61 -10.58
N ASP A 156 15.26 18.05 -10.05
CA ASP A 156 14.24 18.76 -9.27
C ASP A 156 13.87 17.91 -8.04
N PRO A 157 14.72 17.91 -7.00
CA PRO A 157 14.52 17.11 -5.82
C PRO A 157 13.46 17.74 -4.90
N TYR A 158 12.66 16.90 -4.25
CA TYR A 158 11.77 17.35 -3.18
C TYR A 158 12.58 17.51 -1.89
N VAL A 159 12.70 18.74 -1.41
CA VAL A 159 13.46 19.05 -0.19
C VAL A 159 12.52 19.11 1.02
N LEU A 160 12.83 18.32 2.04
CA LEU A 160 12.16 18.29 3.33
C LEU A 160 13.08 18.87 4.41
N PRO A 161 12.96 20.17 4.74
CA PRO A 161 13.73 20.78 5.84
C PRO A 161 13.13 20.44 7.21
N PHE A 162 13.99 20.21 8.20
CA PHE A 162 13.60 20.01 9.61
C PHE A 162 14.74 20.45 10.54
N GLY A 163 14.46 21.36 11.47
CA GLY A 163 15.50 21.96 12.31
C GLY A 163 16.57 22.65 11.46
N SER A 164 17.85 22.32 11.69
CA SER A 164 19.00 22.77 10.88
C SER A 164 19.33 21.83 9.71
N GLU A 165 18.61 20.72 9.56
CA GLU A 165 18.89 19.68 8.58
C GLU A 165 17.86 19.67 7.44
N LYS A 166 18.19 18.94 6.37
CA LYS A 166 17.27 18.67 5.28
C LYS A 166 17.48 17.27 4.72
N ILE A 167 16.39 16.68 4.23
CA ILE A 167 16.42 15.47 3.41
C ILE A 167 16.01 15.84 1.99
N GLU A 168 16.78 15.41 1.00
CA GLU A 168 16.52 15.67 -0.41
C GLU A 168 16.05 14.38 -1.08
N PHE A 169 14.76 14.27 -1.38
CA PHE A 169 14.21 13.14 -2.13
C PHE A 169 14.44 13.38 -3.62
N VAL A 170 15.02 12.39 -4.30
CA VAL A 170 15.54 12.54 -5.68
C VAL A 170 14.91 11.56 -6.65
N GLU A 171 14.21 10.54 -6.15
CA GLU A 171 13.55 9.55 -6.99
C GLU A 171 12.34 8.99 -6.26
N TYR A 172 11.24 8.82 -7.00
CA TYR A 172 10.07 8.10 -6.57
C TYR A 172 9.78 6.94 -7.51
N GLN A 173 9.63 5.75 -6.94
CA GLN A 173 9.17 4.57 -7.63
C GLN A 173 7.80 4.19 -7.07
N HIS A 174 6.77 4.23 -7.92
CA HIS A 174 5.41 3.92 -7.50
C HIS A 174 5.25 2.43 -7.11
N LEU A 175 5.84 1.55 -7.92
CA LEU A 175 5.90 0.11 -7.67
C LEU A 175 7.36 -0.33 -7.69
N ALA A 176 7.86 -0.81 -6.55
CA ALA A 176 9.21 -1.33 -6.43
C ALA A 176 9.27 -2.57 -5.54
N PHE A 177 10.13 -3.52 -5.91
CA PHE A 177 10.48 -4.65 -5.09
C PHE A 177 11.60 -4.27 -4.14
N ARG A 178 11.40 -4.56 -2.86
CA ARG A 178 12.43 -4.40 -1.83
C ARG A 178 13.45 -5.53 -1.99
N GLU A 179 14.70 -5.18 -2.23
CA GLU A 179 15.82 -6.11 -2.28
C GLU A 179 16.76 -5.87 -1.10
N GLU A 180 17.17 -6.95 -0.45
CA GLU A 180 18.26 -6.92 0.52
C GLU A 180 19.53 -7.45 -0.13
N LYS A 181 20.58 -6.62 -0.16
CA LYS A 181 21.91 -7.02 -0.61
C LYS A 181 22.84 -7.03 0.60
N ILE A 182 23.68 -8.06 0.69
CA ILE A 182 24.74 -8.12 1.69
C ILE A 182 26.01 -7.59 1.04
N ILE A 183 26.60 -6.56 1.65
CA ILE A 183 27.77 -5.87 1.15
C ILE A 183 28.87 -5.95 2.20
N ALA A 184 30.12 -6.11 1.76
CA ALA A 184 31.30 -6.03 2.62
C ALA A 184 31.34 -4.69 3.37
N SER A 185 31.80 -4.73 4.62
CA SER A 185 31.99 -3.54 5.46
C SER A 185 33.38 -3.49 6.03
N ASP A 186 33.90 -2.28 6.26
CA ASP A 186 35.14 -2.08 7.00
C ASP A 186 34.88 -1.82 8.50
N ARG A 187 33.64 -1.49 8.87
CA ARG A 187 33.25 -1.13 10.24
C ARG A 187 33.39 -2.31 11.20
N GLU A 188 33.99 -2.07 12.38
CA GLU A 188 34.14 -3.13 13.40
C GLU A 188 32.82 -3.59 14.00
N ALA A 189 31.80 -2.73 14.00
CA ALA A 189 30.47 -3.07 14.49
C ALA A 189 29.67 -4.00 13.55
N ASP A 190 30.20 -4.34 12.37
CA ASP A 190 29.52 -5.19 11.40
C ASP A 190 29.94 -6.67 11.53
N GLY A 191 28.95 -7.56 11.42
CA GLY A 191 29.15 -9.00 11.57
C GLY A 191 29.43 -9.74 10.26
N PRO A 192 29.84 -11.02 10.35
CA PRO A 192 30.22 -11.81 9.19
C PRO A 192 29.02 -12.25 8.36
N ALA A 193 29.24 -12.46 7.07
CA ALA A 193 28.28 -13.09 6.17
C ALA A 193 28.93 -14.10 5.23
N VAL A 194 28.21 -15.18 4.95
CA VAL A 194 28.65 -16.26 4.07
C VAL A 194 27.56 -16.50 3.03
N ARG A 195 27.94 -16.49 1.75
CA ARG A 195 27.10 -17.01 0.67
C ARG A 195 27.49 -18.45 0.43
N PHE A 196 26.55 -19.37 0.55
CA PHE A 196 26.81 -20.79 0.34
C PHE A 196 25.88 -21.37 -0.71
N GLN A 197 26.33 -22.45 -1.34
CA GLN A 197 25.56 -23.27 -2.26
C GLN A 197 25.49 -24.69 -1.71
N LEU A 198 24.30 -25.27 -1.66
CA LEU A 198 24.09 -26.68 -1.35
C LEU A 198 23.70 -27.43 -2.61
N THR A 199 24.44 -28.50 -2.92
CA THR A 199 24.24 -29.27 -4.14
C THR A 199 24.26 -30.78 -3.91
N ASN A 200 23.37 -31.49 -4.62
CA ASN A 200 23.42 -32.92 -4.91
C ASN A 200 22.64 -33.17 -6.24
N PRO A 201 22.44 -34.42 -6.69
CA PRO A 201 21.69 -34.68 -7.93
C PRO A 201 20.25 -34.14 -7.96
N ASN A 202 19.62 -33.91 -6.80
CA ASN A 202 18.22 -33.48 -6.67
C ASN A 202 18.06 -32.05 -6.12
N VAL A 203 19.12 -31.44 -5.60
CA VAL A 203 19.10 -30.17 -4.88
C VAL A 203 20.19 -29.27 -5.44
N ASN A 204 19.86 -28.03 -5.77
CA ASN A 204 20.81 -26.98 -6.09
C ASN A 204 20.24 -25.65 -5.60
N MET A 205 20.69 -25.19 -4.43
CA MET A 205 20.23 -23.94 -3.82
C MET A 205 21.41 -23.05 -3.46
N THR A 206 21.19 -21.74 -3.48
CA THR A 206 22.18 -20.74 -3.07
C THR A 206 21.53 -19.76 -2.11
N GLU A 207 22.14 -19.55 -0.95
CA GLU A 207 21.61 -18.66 0.08
C GLU A 207 22.72 -17.81 0.70
N TRP A 208 22.32 -16.70 1.31
CA TRP A 208 23.18 -15.91 2.19
C TRP A 208 22.79 -16.15 3.65
N ILE A 209 23.80 -16.22 4.52
CA ILE A 209 23.63 -16.18 5.97
C ILE A 209 24.51 -15.06 6.53
N ARG A 210 23.92 -14.12 7.27
CA ARG A 210 24.62 -12.99 7.92
C ARG A 210 24.30 -12.98 9.40
N ARG A 211 25.33 -13.01 10.23
CA ARG A 211 25.20 -12.84 11.68
C ARG A 211 25.36 -11.38 12.03
N GLU A 212 24.39 -10.80 12.73
CA GLU A 212 24.53 -9.44 13.27
C GLU A 212 25.61 -9.40 14.35
N SER A 213 26.32 -8.28 14.45
CA SER A 213 27.28 -8.10 15.53
C SER A 213 26.57 -8.12 16.88
N GLY A 214 27.12 -8.86 17.83
CA GLY A 214 26.51 -9.09 19.15
C GLY A 214 25.54 -10.27 19.23
N LYS A 215 25.06 -10.85 18.11
CA LYS A 215 24.32 -12.12 18.12
C LYS A 215 25.27 -13.31 18.14
N SER A 216 24.97 -14.34 18.92
CA SER A 216 25.78 -15.56 18.97
C SER A 216 25.70 -16.39 17.69
N SER A 217 24.51 -16.44 17.06
CA SER A 217 24.29 -17.22 15.84
C SER A 217 23.18 -16.65 14.97
N GLU A 218 23.23 -16.96 13.68
CA GLU A 218 22.12 -16.85 12.73
C GLU A 218 21.87 -18.24 12.14
N VAL A 219 20.62 -18.59 11.85
CA VAL A 219 20.23 -19.93 11.36
C VAL A 219 19.41 -19.80 10.09
N VAL A 220 19.82 -20.51 9.04
CA VAL A 220 19.00 -20.73 7.84
C VAL A 220 18.37 -22.11 7.96
N ASN A 221 17.04 -22.14 8.10
CA ASN A 221 16.26 -23.38 8.21
C ASN A 221 15.92 -23.91 6.80
N LEU A 222 16.27 -25.17 6.55
CA LEU A 222 16.08 -25.86 5.28
C LEU A 222 15.12 -27.05 5.40
N GLY A 223 14.32 -27.11 6.47
CA GLY A 223 13.43 -28.22 6.80
C GLY A 223 14.10 -29.26 7.71
N PRO A 224 14.49 -30.45 7.21
CA PRO A 224 15.17 -31.48 8.02
C PRO A 224 16.63 -31.14 8.38
N ALA A 225 17.08 -29.95 7.99
CA ALA A 225 18.42 -29.49 8.22
C ALA A 225 18.53 -27.97 8.35
N SER A 226 19.66 -27.51 8.88
CA SER A 226 19.99 -26.10 9.02
C SER A 226 21.44 -25.80 8.66
N VAL A 227 21.68 -24.57 8.23
CA VAL A 227 23.03 -24.00 8.18
C VAL A 227 23.09 -22.88 9.20
N VAL A 228 24.08 -22.91 10.08
CA VAL A 228 24.21 -21.99 11.20
C VAL A 228 25.50 -21.20 11.03
N LEU A 229 25.44 -19.87 11.13
CA LEU A 229 26.62 -19.02 11.21
C LEU A 229 26.78 -18.57 12.66
N SER A 230 27.84 -19.01 13.33
CA SER A 230 28.02 -18.89 14.78
C SER A 230 29.32 -18.15 15.13
N ASP A 231 29.35 -17.51 16.30
CA ASP A 231 30.57 -17.01 16.94
C ASP A 231 31.40 -18.12 17.64
N GLY A 232 30.89 -19.35 17.66
CA GLY A 232 31.48 -20.51 18.31
C GLY A 232 30.78 -20.94 19.60
N SER A 233 29.81 -20.16 20.10
CA SER A 233 29.04 -20.49 21.31
C SER A 233 27.78 -21.33 21.05
N TYR A 234 27.30 -21.35 19.80
CA TYR A 234 26.10 -22.11 19.41
C TYR A 234 26.23 -23.61 19.70
N GLN A 235 25.19 -24.17 20.32
CA GLN A 235 25.07 -25.61 20.57
C GLN A 235 24.13 -26.25 19.55
N PRO A 236 24.55 -27.37 18.93
CA PRO A 236 23.72 -28.09 17.97
C PRO A 236 22.41 -28.65 18.56
N GLN A 237 21.34 -28.64 17.76
CA GLN A 237 20.00 -29.09 18.15
C GLN A 237 19.75 -30.56 17.80
N GLU A 238 19.10 -31.31 18.70
CA GLU A 238 18.58 -32.63 18.37
C GLU A 238 17.40 -32.57 17.39
N GLY A 239 17.28 -33.57 16.53
CA GLY A 239 16.21 -33.72 15.55
C GLY A 239 16.48 -33.06 14.18
N VAL A 240 17.58 -32.31 14.03
CA VAL A 240 17.92 -31.57 12.80
C VAL A 240 19.37 -31.85 12.40
N ASN A 241 19.65 -32.04 11.10
CA ASN A 241 21.04 -32.11 10.63
C ASN A 241 21.60 -30.69 10.50
N GLU A 242 22.74 -30.38 11.09
CA GLU A 242 23.23 -29.00 11.15
C GLU A 242 24.64 -28.87 10.58
N VAL A 243 24.86 -27.84 9.76
CA VAL A 243 26.19 -27.38 9.37
C VAL A 243 26.48 -26.08 10.10
N ILE A 244 27.39 -26.11 11.06
CA ILE A 244 27.80 -24.93 11.83
C ILE A 244 29.06 -24.35 11.21
N LEU A 245 28.97 -23.10 10.77
CA LEU A 245 30.03 -22.27 10.23
C LEU A 245 30.50 -21.28 11.29
N VAL A 246 31.79 -21.30 11.61
CA VAL A 246 32.43 -20.41 12.59
C VAL A 246 33.55 -19.65 11.88
N PRO A 247 33.34 -18.37 11.55
CA PRO A 247 34.37 -17.50 11.00
C PRO A 247 35.62 -17.46 11.89
N VAL A 248 36.80 -17.65 11.30
CA VAL A 248 38.06 -17.59 12.05
C VAL A 248 38.56 -16.13 12.06
N PRO A 249 38.74 -15.52 13.25
CA PRO A 249 39.13 -14.11 13.34
C PRO A 249 40.39 -13.77 12.55
N LYS A 250 40.38 -12.63 11.85
CA LYS A 250 41.52 -12.10 11.07
C LYS A 250 42.00 -12.99 9.91
N THR A 251 41.16 -13.92 9.44
CA THR A 251 41.46 -14.78 8.29
C THR A 251 40.25 -14.89 7.37
N ASP A 252 40.49 -15.32 6.12
CA ASP A 252 39.44 -15.67 5.15
C ASP A 252 38.96 -17.13 5.30
N GLU A 253 39.25 -17.76 6.45
CA GLU A 253 38.89 -19.14 6.74
C GLU A 253 37.61 -19.21 7.58
N ILE A 254 36.76 -20.17 7.24
CA ILE A 254 35.59 -20.53 8.02
C ILE A 254 35.82 -21.95 8.55
N ARG A 255 35.78 -22.14 9.86
CA ARG A 255 35.75 -23.48 10.45
C ARG A 255 34.34 -24.03 10.30
N TYR A 256 34.19 -25.25 9.81
CA TYR A 256 32.89 -25.91 9.75
C TYR A 256 32.86 -27.13 10.67
N MET A 257 31.69 -27.42 11.21
CA MET A 257 31.35 -28.64 11.93
C MET A 257 30.00 -29.13 11.43
N VAL A 258 29.87 -30.43 11.15
CA VAL A 258 28.61 -31.01 10.68
C VAL A 258 28.10 -32.04 11.68
N TYR A 259 26.86 -31.88 12.10
CA TYR A 259 26.17 -32.74 13.04
C TYR A 259 24.98 -33.43 12.35
N ASP A 260 24.69 -34.66 12.75
CA ASP A 260 23.45 -35.32 12.37
C ASP A 260 22.31 -34.99 13.33
N LYS A 261 21.10 -35.44 12.99
CA LYS A 261 19.89 -35.32 13.82
C LYS A 261 20.00 -35.92 15.24
N SER A 262 20.99 -36.77 15.50
CA SER A 262 21.25 -37.35 16.83
C SER A 262 22.31 -36.55 17.59
N ASN A 263 22.64 -35.35 17.10
CA ASN A 263 23.66 -34.47 17.65
C ASN A 263 25.08 -35.09 17.65
N LEU A 264 25.36 -36.02 16.73
CA LEU A 264 26.68 -36.62 16.58
C LEU A 264 27.48 -35.87 15.52
N LEU A 265 28.69 -35.42 15.89
CA LEU A 265 29.62 -34.78 14.98
C LEU A 265 30.10 -35.78 13.91
N LYS A 266 29.79 -35.49 12.64
CA LYS A 266 30.19 -36.30 11.48
C LYS A 266 31.52 -35.89 10.89
N THR A 267 31.71 -34.59 10.69
CA THR A 267 32.93 -34.05 10.09
C THR A 267 33.18 -32.63 10.58
N ARG A 268 34.44 -32.23 10.55
CA ARG A 268 34.87 -30.87 10.84
C ARG A 268 36.09 -30.53 10.02
N GLY A 269 36.26 -29.25 9.71
CA GLY A 269 37.40 -28.79 8.94
C GLY A 269 37.43 -27.28 8.81
N LYS A 270 38.17 -26.82 7.83
CA LYS A 270 38.23 -25.42 7.43
C LYS A 270 37.94 -25.32 5.95
N VAL A 271 37.24 -24.26 5.55
CA VAL A 271 36.87 -23.98 4.17
C VAL A 271 37.15 -22.50 3.88
N LYS A 272 37.61 -22.21 2.66
CA LYS A 272 37.75 -20.85 2.13
C LYS A 272 36.71 -20.59 1.04
N GLU A 273 36.64 -19.34 0.62
CA GLU A 273 35.84 -18.96 -0.54
C GLU A 273 36.17 -19.83 -1.77
N SER A 274 35.14 -20.16 -2.55
CA SER A 274 35.14 -21.07 -3.70
C SER A 274 35.46 -22.53 -3.42
N GLN A 275 35.70 -22.93 -2.17
CA GLN A 275 35.90 -24.33 -1.79
C GLN A 275 34.59 -25.01 -1.35
N GLU A 276 34.56 -26.33 -1.49
CA GLU A 276 33.43 -27.18 -1.08
C GLU A 276 33.87 -28.28 -0.11
N PHE A 277 32.93 -28.76 0.70
CA PHE A 277 33.10 -29.93 1.54
C PHE A 277 31.83 -30.78 1.54
N ASP A 278 32.02 -32.09 1.77
CA ASP A 278 30.92 -33.02 1.93
C ASP A 278 30.29 -32.84 3.30
N VAL A 279 28.96 -32.69 3.34
CA VAL A 279 28.25 -32.53 4.61
C VAL A 279 27.93 -33.89 5.26
N GLY A 280 28.00 -35.00 4.53
CA GLY A 280 27.87 -36.35 5.06
C GLY A 280 26.44 -36.86 5.23
N TRP A 281 25.45 -36.13 4.71
CA TRP A 281 24.04 -36.53 4.69
C TRP A 281 23.48 -36.39 3.28
N MET A 282 22.83 -37.45 2.79
CA MET A 282 22.12 -37.47 1.50
C MET A 282 22.97 -37.05 0.28
N GLY A 283 24.29 -37.25 0.34
CA GLY A 283 25.23 -36.88 -0.72
C GLY A 283 25.34 -35.38 -0.99
N LEU A 284 24.91 -34.53 -0.04
CA LEU A 284 25.00 -33.09 -0.17
C LEU A 284 26.44 -32.61 -0.05
N LYS A 285 26.77 -31.57 -0.81
CA LYS A 285 27.98 -30.79 -0.68
C LYS A 285 27.64 -29.35 -0.39
N LEU A 286 28.40 -28.72 0.48
CA LEU A 286 28.31 -27.28 0.74
C LEU A 286 29.53 -26.59 0.15
N LYS A 287 29.29 -25.67 -0.77
CA LYS A 287 30.30 -24.78 -1.35
C LYS A 287 30.17 -23.38 -0.79
N VAL A 288 31.26 -22.80 -0.30
CA VAL A 288 31.29 -21.38 0.10
C VAL A 288 31.52 -20.56 -1.16
N LEU A 289 30.52 -19.80 -1.62
CA LEU A 289 30.63 -18.97 -2.82
C LEU A 289 31.28 -17.63 -2.54
N ARG A 290 30.97 -17.02 -1.40
CA ARG A 290 31.49 -15.71 -0.99
C ARG A 290 31.58 -15.62 0.52
N TYR A 291 32.63 -15.01 1.05
CA TYR A 291 32.74 -14.71 2.47
C TYR A 291 33.07 -13.23 2.70
N HIS A 292 32.30 -12.61 3.60
CA HIS A 292 32.55 -11.27 4.10
C HIS A 292 32.79 -11.36 5.60
N PRO A 293 34.03 -11.13 6.10
CA PRO A 293 34.31 -11.12 7.54
C PRO A 293 33.47 -10.09 8.29
N LYS A 294 33.16 -8.98 7.62
CA LYS A 294 32.32 -7.88 8.08
C LYS A 294 31.40 -7.49 6.94
N SER A 295 30.13 -7.31 7.23
CA SER A 295 29.12 -7.00 6.22
C SER A 295 27.95 -6.24 6.81
N TYR A 296 27.27 -5.46 5.98
CA TYR A 296 25.98 -4.84 6.31
C TYR A 296 24.92 -5.20 5.27
N LYS A 297 23.66 -5.14 5.69
CA LYS A 297 22.53 -5.27 4.77
C LYS A 297 22.23 -3.90 4.17
N GLN A 298 22.39 -3.76 2.87
CA GLN A 298 21.88 -2.61 2.13
C GLN A 298 20.50 -2.96 1.58
N VAL A 299 19.50 -2.16 1.94
CA VAL A 299 18.17 -2.24 1.35
C VAL A 299 18.14 -1.36 0.11
N THR A 300 17.84 -1.95 -1.03
CA THR A 300 17.64 -1.25 -2.31
C THR A 300 16.25 -1.55 -2.84
N TYR A 301 15.79 -0.74 -3.78
CA TYR A 301 14.50 -0.95 -4.43
C TYR A 301 14.70 -1.02 -5.93
N GLN A 302 14.14 -2.05 -6.55
CA GLN A 302 14.11 -2.20 -7.99
C GLN A 302 12.70 -1.93 -8.50
N LYS A 303 12.61 -1.15 -9.58
CA LYS A 303 11.32 -0.84 -10.21
C LYS A 303 10.64 -2.13 -10.67
N ALA A 304 9.37 -2.28 -10.34
CA ALA A 304 8.55 -3.37 -10.84
C ALA A 304 8.07 -3.07 -12.27
N GLU A 305 8.07 -4.08 -13.14
CA GLU A 305 7.58 -3.96 -14.53
C GLU A 305 6.04 -3.93 -14.63
N GLY A 306 5.34 -4.34 -13.58
CA GLY A 306 3.87 -4.31 -13.50
C GLY A 306 3.34 -4.43 -12.09
N SER A 307 2.02 -4.41 -11.98
CA SER A 307 1.28 -4.58 -10.72
C SER A 307 1.65 -5.88 -10.01
N SER A 308 2.04 -5.79 -8.74
CA SER A 308 2.26 -6.95 -7.88
C SER A 308 1.90 -6.59 -6.44
N PRO A 309 1.22 -7.47 -5.68
CA PRO A 309 0.94 -7.24 -4.26
C PRO A 309 2.20 -7.07 -3.40
N LEU A 310 3.37 -7.51 -3.89
CA LEU A 310 4.65 -7.36 -3.19
C LEU A 310 5.37 -6.07 -3.56
N ALA A 311 4.98 -5.42 -4.66
CA ALA A 311 5.57 -4.18 -5.12
C ALA A 311 4.90 -3.00 -4.41
N HIS A 312 5.71 -2.17 -3.75
CA HIS A 312 5.24 -1.04 -2.98
C HIS A 312 6.04 0.21 -3.33
N SER A 313 5.48 1.39 -3.03
CA SER A 313 6.17 2.62 -3.36
C SER A 313 7.45 2.82 -2.55
N ALA A 314 8.48 3.32 -3.20
CA ALA A 314 9.79 3.57 -2.61
C ALA A 314 10.35 4.93 -3.04
N LEU A 315 11.20 5.48 -2.18
CA LEU A 315 11.84 6.77 -2.35
C LEU A 315 13.35 6.61 -2.20
N ARG A 316 14.10 7.20 -3.13
CA ARG A 316 15.54 7.44 -2.96
C ARG A 316 15.74 8.87 -2.48
N PHE A 317 16.59 9.04 -1.47
CA PHE A 317 16.86 10.35 -0.89
C PHE A 317 18.33 10.50 -0.50
N ARG A 318 18.75 11.75 -0.33
CA ARG A 318 20.06 12.14 0.17
C ARG A 318 19.93 12.81 1.53
N PHE A 319 20.81 12.42 2.44
CA PHE A 319 20.97 13.06 3.74
C PHE A 319 22.46 13.26 4.01
N ARG A 320 22.89 14.51 4.23
CA ARG A 320 24.31 14.91 4.40
C ARG A 320 25.26 14.30 3.34
N GLY A 321 24.81 14.29 2.08
CA GLY A 321 25.57 13.78 0.93
C GLY A 321 25.58 12.26 0.76
N GLN A 322 24.97 11.49 1.68
CA GLN A 322 24.83 10.04 1.56
C GLN A 322 23.46 9.68 1.00
N GLU A 323 23.41 8.63 0.16
CA GLU A 323 22.19 8.15 -0.47
C GLU A 323 21.54 6.99 0.29
N TYR A 324 20.22 7.01 0.33
CA TYR A 324 19.40 6.06 1.04
C TYR A 324 18.15 5.73 0.25
N TRP A 325 17.57 4.56 0.57
CA TRP A 325 16.26 4.18 0.11
C TRP A 325 15.31 3.96 1.29
N ILE A 326 14.04 4.31 1.10
CA ILE A 326 12.96 4.01 2.04
C ILE A 326 11.71 3.57 1.29
N GLY A 327 11.11 2.46 1.72
CA GLY A 327 9.83 1.97 1.22
C GLY A 327 8.68 2.45 2.10
N ILE A 328 7.46 2.47 1.55
CA ILE A 328 6.26 2.77 2.33
C ILE A 328 6.11 1.76 3.48
N GLY A 329 5.72 2.26 4.66
CA GLY A 329 5.65 1.48 5.90
C GLY A 329 7.00 1.24 6.56
N SER A 330 8.11 1.71 5.98
CA SER A 330 9.45 1.58 6.56
C SER A 330 9.87 2.82 7.35
N LEU A 331 10.79 2.60 8.27
CA LEU A 331 11.51 3.65 8.99
C LEU A 331 13.01 3.47 8.80
N ILE A 332 13.74 4.59 8.76
CA ILE A 332 15.20 4.59 8.68
C ILE A 332 15.76 5.55 9.73
N ARG A 333 16.80 5.09 10.43
CA ARG A 333 17.53 5.90 11.41
C ARG A 333 18.70 6.58 10.71
N LEU A 334 18.75 7.89 10.81
CA LEU A 334 19.80 8.75 10.28
C LEU A 334 20.56 9.32 11.46
N TYR A 335 21.86 9.04 11.51
CA TYR A 335 22.70 9.48 12.61
C TYR A 335 23.48 10.73 12.22
N THR A 336 23.61 11.64 13.17
CA THR A 336 24.53 12.78 13.14
C THR A 336 25.47 12.68 14.35
N GLU A 337 26.43 13.60 14.49
CA GLU A 337 27.39 13.57 15.59
C GLU A 337 26.69 13.64 16.96
N ASP A 338 25.67 14.51 17.09
CA ASP A 338 25.01 14.79 18.38
C ASP A 338 23.54 14.33 18.44
N SER A 339 22.98 13.80 17.35
CA SER A 339 21.53 13.53 17.27
C SER A 339 21.19 12.35 16.37
N MET A 340 20.09 11.68 16.67
CA MET A 340 19.50 10.64 15.82
C MET A 340 18.15 11.11 15.29
N TYR A 341 17.97 11.02 13.97
CA TYR A 341 16.69 11.26 13.31
C TYR A 341 16.08 9.95 12.83
N VAL A 342 14.77 9.81 12.95
CA VAL A 342 14.01 8.69 12.37
C VAL A 342 13.12 9.25 11.27
N LEU A 343 13.42 8.91 10.03
CA LEU A 343 12.54 9.20 8.90
C LEU A 343 11.59 8.01 8.73
N ALA A 344 10.29 8.28 8.69
CA ALA A 344 9.25 7.32 8.40
C ALA A 344 8.49 7.76 7.13
N TYR A 345 8.35 6.84 6.19
CA TYR A 345 7.49 7.01 5.01
C TYR A 345 6.31 6.06 5.17
N VAL A 346 5.13 6.62 5.48
CA VAL A 346 3.98 5.83 5.95
C VAL A 346 2.69 6.28 5.29
N PHE A 347 1.70 5.38 5.28
CA PHE A 347 0.33 5.76 4.97
C PHE A 347 -0.20 6.70 6.04
N ARG A 348 -0.90 7.75 5.60
CA ARG A 348 -1.45 8.77 6.46
C ARG A 348 -2.53 8.17 7.35
N GLN A 349 -2.51 8.58 8.61
CA GLN A 349 -3.55 8.25 9.57
C GLN A 349 -4.39 9.49 9.86
N ILE A 350 -5.71 9.35 9.73
CA ILE A 350 -6.66 10.39 10.11
C ILE A 350 -7.37 9.98 11.39
N ASP A 351 -7.62 10.94 12.27
CA ASP A 351 -8.44 10.74 13.45
C ASP A 351 -9.92 10.85 13.06
N VAL A 352 -10.73 9.84 13.40
CA VAL A 352 -12.18 9.87 13.12
C VAL A 352 -12.97 10.64 14.17
N GLY A 353 -12.33 11.07 15.26
CA GLY A 353 -12.93 11.88 16.32
C GLY A 353 -13.66 11.08 17.40
N PHE A 354 -13.63 9.75 17.33
CA PHE A 354 -14.23 8.87 18.32
C PHE A 354 -13.48 7.54 18.43
N PRO A 355 -13.31 6.99 19.65
CA PRO A 355 -12.70 5.67 19.84
C PRO A 355 -13.67 4.52 19.55
N LEU A 356 -13.15 3.44 19.01
CA LEU A 356 -13.79 2.13 18.92
C LEU A 356 -12.93 1.10 19.65
N ILE A 357 -13.57 0.15 20.34
CA ILE A 357 -12.87 -0.91 21.08
C ILE A 357 -13.26 -2.26 20.48
N LEU A 358 -12.29 -3.09 20.10
CA LEU A 358 -12.58 -4.47 19.70
C LEU A 358 -12.71 -5.32 20.96
N LYS A 359 -13.93 -5.77 21.29
CA LYS A 359 -14.16 -6.65 22.43
C LYS A 359 -13.79 -8.09 22.11
N ASP A 360 -14.23 -8.55 20.94
CA ASP A 360 -14.07 -9.93 20.53
C ASP A 360 -14.03 -10.02 19.00
N PHE A 361 -13.40 -11.08 18.51
CA PHE A 361 -13.37 -11.40 17.09
C PHE A 361 -13.56 -12.89 16.86
N GLN A 362 -14.58 -13.24 16.10
CA GLN A 362 -14.99 -14.62 15.88
C GLN A 362 -14.87 -14.99 14.40
N ILE A 363 -14.37 -16.19 14.12
CA ILE A 363 -14.29 -16.77 12.79
C ILE A 363 -15.25 -17.97 12.72
N GLY A 364 -16.25 -17.90 11.85
CA GLY A 364 -17.03 -19.07 11.47
C GLY A 364 -16.29 -19.86 10.39
N HIS A 365 -16.27 -21.19 10.49
CA HIS A 365 -15.63 -22.07 9.51
C HIS A 365 -16.66 -22.91 8.74
N TYR A 366 -16.31 -23.32 7.51
CA TYR A 366 -17.14 -24.31 6.79
C TYR A 366 -17.07 -25.65 7.50
N GLN A 367 -18.22 -26.31 7.62
CA GLN A 367 -18.36 -27.62 8.26
C GLN A 367 -17.33 -28.62 7.70
N GLY A 368 -16.58 -29.26 8.59
CA GLY A 368 -15.55 -30.24 8.23
C GLY A 368 -14.23 -29.64 7.69
N THR A 369 -14.04 -28.31 7.71
CA THR A 369 -12.81 -27.67 7.24
C THR A 369 -12.31 -26.60 8.22
N LYS A 370 -11.03 -26.23 8.12
CA LYS A 370 -10.47 -25.02 8.79
C LYS A 370 -10.63 -23.74 7.96
N ARG A 371 -11.36 -23.79 6.83
CA ARG A 371 -11.54 -22.63 5.95
C ARG A 371 -12.55 -21.66 6.57
N ALA A 372 -12.16 -20.40 6.73
CA ALA A 372 -13.06 -19.37 7.21
C ALA A 372 -14.23 -19.17 6.23
N ALA A 373 -15.45 -19.20 6.76
CA ALA A 373 -16.72 -18.96 6.09
C ALA A 373 -17.31 -17.59 6.44
N SER A 374 -17.08 -17.13 7.67
CA SER A 374 -17.48 -15.81 8.14
C SER A 374 -16.49 -15.27 9.16
N TYR A 375 -16.47 -13.95 9.31
CA TYR A 375 -15.72 -13.29 10.36
C TYR A 375 -16.57 -12.15 10.92
N GLN A 376 -16.51 -11.97 12.25
CA GLN A 376 -17.33 -11.01 12.97
C GLN A 376 -16.48 -10.30 14.02
N SER A 377 -16.63 -8.97 14.10
CA SER A 377 -16.02 -8.16 15.15
C SER A 377 -17.09 -7.64 16.08
N LEU A 378 -16.99 -7.92 17.37
CA LEU A 378 -17.78 -7.25 18.39
C LEU A 378 -17.07 -5.95 18.77
N VAL A 379 -17.66 -4.81 18.40
CA VAL A 379 -17.08 -3.49 18.62
C VAL A 379 -17.93 -2.71 19.62
N GLU A 380 -17.28 -2.16 20.63
CA GLU A 380 -17.90 -1.18 21.54
C GLU A 380 -17.71 0.24 20.98
N THR A 381 -18.82 0.96 20.89
CA THR A 381 -18.87 2.37 20.50
C THR A 381 -18.67 3.29 21.71
N PRO A 382 -18.33 4.58 21.52
CA PRO A 382 -18.14 5.53 22.64
C PRO A 382 -19.34 5.63 23.59
N ASP A 383 -20.55 5.35 23.09
CA ASP A 383 -21.79 5.37 23.86
C ASP A 383 -21.97 4.12 24.75
N GLY A 384 -20.97 3.23 24.83
CA GLY A 384 -21.02 1.96 25.55
C GLY A 384 -21.86 0.88 24.85
N LYS A 385 -22.33 1.13 23.63
CA LYS A 385 -23.12 0.17 22.86
C LYS A 385 -22.19 -0.79 22.12
N GLU A 386 -22.41 -2.08 22.35
CA GLU A 386 -21.77 -3.16 21.61
C GLU A 386 -22.51 -3.46 20.31
N VAL A 387 -21.78 -3.52 19.20
CA VAL A 387 -22.31 -3.77 17.87
C VAL A 387 -21.46 -4.84 17.20
N VAL A 388 -22.12 -5.88 16.69
CA VAL A 388 -21.46 -6.88 15.85
C VAL A 388 -21.34 -6.33 14.44
N ILE A 389 -20.11 -6.28 13.92
CA ILE A 389 -19.81 -5.99 12.53
C ILE A 389 -19.53 -7.33 11.85
N SER A 390 -20.35 -7.67 10.85
CA SER A 390 -20.17 -8.91 10.08
C SER A 390 -20.34 -8.67 8.58
N MET A 391 -20.15 -9.72 7.78
CA MET A 391 -20.37 -9.64 6.34
C MET A 391 -21.78 -9.12 6.04
N ASN A 392 -21.87 -8.04 5.26
CA ASN A 392 -23.10 -7.32 4.91
C ASN A 392 -23.81 -6.57 6.05
N GLU A 393 -23.31 -6.61 7.29
CA GLU A 393 -23.85 -5.86 8.43
C GLU A 393 -22.78 -4.88 8.97
N PRO A 394 -22.63 -3.71 8.33
CA PRO A 394 -21.64 -2.72 8.75
C PRO A 394 -22.11 -1.90 9.95
N LEU A 395 -21.15 -1.45 10.77
CA LEU A 395 -21.40 -0.42 11.77
C LEU A 395 -21.46 0.95 11.08
N LYS A 396 -22.50 1.74 11.37
CA LYS A 396 -22.59 3.15 10.98
C LYS A 396 -22.51 4.02 12.22
N TYR A 397 -21.47 4.83 12.32
CA TYR A 397 -21.25 5.69 13.49
C TYR A 397 -20.49 6.96 13.09
N GLY A 398 -20.89 8.13 13.62
CA GLY A 398 -20.22 9.40 13.36
C GLY A 398 -20.12 9.79 11.88
N GLY A 399 -21.06 9.34 11.04
CA GLY A 399 -21.02 9.52 9.58
C GLY A 399 -20.16 8.50 8.83
N PHE A 400 -19.34 7.72 9.53
CA PHE A 400 -18.51 6.65 8.96
C PHE A 400 -19.29 5.35 8.87
N THR A 401 -18.94 4.52 7.89
CA THR A 401 -19.39 3.14 7.75
C THR A 401 -18.19 2.21 7.85
N PHE A 402 -18.23 1.27 8.80
CA PHE A 402 -17.20 0.30 9.08
C PHE A 402 -17.65 -1.07 8.60
N TYR A 403 -16.93 -1.62 7.63
CA TYR A 403 -17.18 -2.93 7.06
C TYR A 403 -16.09 -3.89 7.53
N GLN A 404 -16.48 -5.10 7.91
CA GLN A 404 -15.50 -6.14 8.16
C GLN A 404 -14.82 -6.55 6.85
N SER A 405 -13.50 -6.40 6.74
CA SER A 405 -12.76 -6.66 5.49
C SER A 405 -11.81 -7.85 5.56
N SER A 406 -11.01 -7.96 6.63
CA SER A 406 -10.02 -9.03 6.78
C SER A 406 -9.58 -9.19 8.25
N PHE A 407 -8.65 -10.10 8.50
CA PHE A 407 -8.07 -10.36 9.81
C PHE A 407 -6.65 -10.91 9.69
N GLU A 408 -5.87 -10.81 10.75
CA GLU A 408 -4.55 -11.45 10.87
C GLU A 408 -4.58 -12.53 11.95
N GLN A 409 -3.86 -13.62 11.71
CA GLN A 409 -3.70 -14.72 12.66
C GLN A 409 -2.30 -14.70 13.27
N ASP A 410 -2.17 -15.21 14.49
CA ASP A 410 -0.89 -15.51 15.12
C ASP A 410 -0.28 -16.83 14.59
N GLU A 411 0.93 -17.16 15.05
CA GLU A 411 1.66 -18.38 14.68
C GLU A 411 0.90 -19.68 15.05
N MET A 412 -0.05 -19.60 15.97
CA MET A 412 -0.92 -20.72 16.39
C MET A 412 -2.24 -20.75 15.61
N GLY A 413 -2.43 -19.84 14.65
CA GLY A 413 -3.63 -19.73 13.82
C GLY A 413 -4.83 -19.05 14.50
N LYS A 414 -4.65 -18.46 15.69
CA LYS A 414 -5.70 -17.70 16.37
C LYS A 414 -5.78 -16.28 15.82
N PRO A 415 -6.97 -15.71 15.65
CA PRO A 415 -7.09 -14.33 15.20
C PRO A 415 -6.53 -13.36 16.24
N LYS A 416 -5.68 -12.44 15.79
CA LYS A 416 -5.01 -11.43 16.62
C LYS A 416 -5.44 -10.02 16.28
N VAL A 417 -5.74 -9.75 15.02
CA VAL A 417 -6.08 -8.41 14.50
C VAL A 417 -7.33 -8.53 13.65
N SER A 418 -8.31 -7.65 13.89
CA SER A 418 -9.41 -7.42 12.96
C SER A 418 -9.09 -6.20 12.10
N VAL A 419 -9.36 -6.29 10.80
CA VAL A 419 -9.22 -5.19 9.85
C VAL A 419 -10.60 -4.81 9.36
N LEU A 420 -10.97 -3.55 9.61
CA LEU A 420 -12.19 -2.93 9.11
C LEU A 420 -11.85 -2.01 7.94
N SER A 421 -12.62 -2.10 6.86
CA SER A 421 -12.67 -1.05 5.84
C SER A 421 -13.57 0.08 6.35
N VAL A 422 -13.08 1.30 6.27
CA VAL A 422 -13.75 2.48 6.80
C VAL A 422 -14.03 3.47 5.68
N ASN A 423 -15.30 3.84 5.53
CA ASN A 423 -15.74 4.75 4.50
C ASN A 423 -16.59 5.90 5.07
N HIS A 424 -16.26 7.14 4.71
CA HIS A 424 -17.11 8.31 4.91
C HIS A 424 -17.38 8.93 3.55
N ASP A 425 -18.65 9.05 3.17
CA ASP A 425 -19.04 9.56 1.86
C ASP A 425 -20.11 10.65 2.01
N PRO A 426 -19.71 11.93 2.09
CA PRO A 426 -20.64 13.04 2.25
C PRO A 426 -21.48 13.30 0.99
N GLY A 427 -21.02 12.82 -0.18
CA GLY A 427 -21.72 12.93 -1.44
C GLY A 427 -22.73 11.80 -1.69
N ARG A 428 -22.79 10.80 -0.81
CA ARG A 428 -23.60 9.58 -0.98
C ARG A 428 -25.07 9.90 -1.27
N TRP A 429 -25.67 10.76 -0.44
CA TRP A 429 -27.09 11.11 -0.57
C TRP A 429 -27.38 11.87 -1.87
N LEU A 430 -26.47 12.77 -2.31
CA LEU A 430 -26.57 13.46 -3.60
C LEU A 430 -26.52 12.46 -4.75
N LYS A 431 -25.56 11.53 -4.75
CA LYS A 431 -25.43 10.52 -5.80
C LYS A 431 -26.66 9.63 -5.88
N TYR A 432 -27.22 9.20 -4.75
CA TYR A 432 -28.45 8.41 -4.73
C TYR A 432 -29.66 9.21 -5.22
N PHE A 433 -29.81 10.45 -4.78
CA PHE A 433 -30.90 11.31 -5.24
C PHE A 433 -30.78 11.62 -6.74
N GLY A 434 -29.59 11.96 -7.23
CA GLY A 434 -29.32 12.16 -8.65
C GLY A 434 -29.62 10.91 -9.48
N SER A 435 -29.17 9.74 -9.02
CA SER A 435 -29.47 8.44 -9.64
C SER A 435 -30.97 8.15 -9.68
N PHE A 436 -31.69 8.43 -8.60
CA PHE A 436 -33.15 8.32 -8.57
C PHE A 436 -33.82 9.21 -9.63
N LEU A 437 -33.38 10.46 -9.79
CA LEU A 437 -33.91 11.37 -10.82
C LEU A 437 -33.58 10.90 -12.25
N ILE A 438 -32.41 10.30 -12.48
CA ILE A 438 -32.05 9.69 -13.77
C ILE A 438 -33.01 8.53 -14.08
N VAL A 439 -33.23 7.63 -13.12
CA VAL A 439 -34.15 6.49 -13.27
C VAL A 439 -35.58 6.99 -13.51
N LEU A 440 -36.06 7.94 -12.71
CA LEU A 440 -37.39 8.53 -12.87
C LEU A 440 -37.55 9.21 -14.24
N GLY A 441 -36.55 10.01 -14.66
CA GLY A 441 -36.53 10.64 -15.98
C GLY A 441 -36.56 9.61 -17.11
N SER A 442 -35.85 8.49 -16.96
CA SER A 442 -35.84 7.38 -17.92
C SER A 442 -37.20 6.69 -17.99
N ILE A 443 -37.84 6.40 -16.86
CA ILE A 443 -39.21 5.85 -16.81
C ILE A 443 -40.19 6.79 -17.52
N LEU A 444 -40.11 8.10 -17.24
CA LEU A 444 -40.96 9.09 -17.90
C LEU A 444 -40.73 9.15 -19.41
N LEU A 445 -39.49 8.98 -19.87
CA LEU A 445 -39.13 8.99 -21.28
C LEU A 445 -39.77 7.83 -22.05
N PHE A 446 -39.78 6.62 -21.47
CA PHE A 446 -40.28 5.41 -22.13
C PHE A 446 -41.80 5.23 -21.98
N TYR A 447 -42.36 5.49 -20.79
CA TYR A 447 -43.76 5.17 -20.51
C TYR A 447 -44.74 6.30 -20.83
N PHE A 448 -44.33 7.57 -20.72
CA PHE A 448 -45.25 8.71 -20.92
C PHE A 448 -45.12 9.39 -22.28
N LYS A 449 -44.29 8.84 -23.20
CA LYS A 449 -44.13 9.34 -24.57
C LYS A 449 -45.44 9.34 -25.36
N LYS A 450 -46.33 8.38 -25.11
CA LYS A 450 -47.67 8.31 -25.74
C LYS A 450 -48.69 9.26 -25.10
N ALA A 451 -48.68 9.44 -23.78
CA ALA A 451 -49.64 10.28 -23.06
C ALA A 451 -49.36 11.80 -23.17
N LEU A 452 -48.11 12.17 -23.46
CA LEU A 452 -47.67 13.57 -23.62
C LEU A 452 -47.57 14.02 -25.09
N ALA A 453 -47.86 13.14 -26.05
CA ALA A 453 -47.90 13.46 -27.47
C ALA A 453 -49.21 14.20 -27.82
N ARG A 454 -49.13 15.24 -28.67
CA ARG A 454 -50.31 15.98 -29.15
C ARG A 454 -51.32 15.02 -29.80
N PRO A 455 -52.63 15.16 -29.55
CA PRO A 455 -53.61 14.59 -30.48
C PRO A 455 -53.33 15.20 -31.87
N ARG A 456 -53.25 14.35 -32.90
CA ARG A 456 -53.18 14.79 -34.30
C ARG A 456 -54.38 15.72 -34.53
N LYS A 457 -54.15 16.96 -34.92
CA LYS A 457 -55.22 17.78 -35.52
C LYS A 457 -55.56 17.09 -36.84
N THR A 458 -56.71 16.43 -36.88
CA THR A 458 -57.37 15.96 -38.09
C THR A 458 -57.92 17.14 -38.87
#